data_AF-A0A7R8VZ03-F1
#
_entry.id   AF-A0A7R8VZ03-F1
#
_cell.length_a   1.000
_cell.length_b   1.000
_cell.length_c   1.000
_cell.angle_alpha   90.00
_cell.angle_beta   90.00
_cell.angle_gamma   90.00
#
_symmetry.space_group_name_H-M   'P 1'
#
loop_
_entity.id
_entity.type
_entity.pdbx_description
1 polymer ?
#
loop_
_entity_poly.entity_id
_entity_poly.type
_entity_poly.pdbx_seq_one_letter_code
_entity_poly.pdbx_strand_id
1 'polypeptide(L)'
;LLQVFEEEALTWEEKLNRINALFDVWIDVQRRWVYLEGIFSGSADIKVLLPVETSRFQSISSEFLGLMKKVTKSPMVMDVLNIPGVQRALERLADLLGKIQKALGEYLERERTSFPR
;
A
#
# COMPACT_ATOMS: atom_id res chain seq x y z
N LEU A 1 -12.78 -10.16 40.74
CA LEU A 1 -11.41 -10.16 40.17
C LEU A 1 -11.45 -10.27 38.66
N LEU A 2 -12.11 -11.27 38.05
CA LEU A 2 -12.27 -11.35 36.58
C LEU A 2 -12.97 -10.12 35.96
N GLN A 3 -14.06 -9.62 36.55
CA GLN A 3 -14.76 -8.40 36.09
C GLN A 3 -13.91 -7.11 36.15
N VAL A 4 -12.85 -7.07 36.98
CA VAL A 4 -12.04 -5.85 37.16
C VAL A 4 -11.06 -5.65 36.00
N PHE A 5 -10.69 -6.74 35.31
CA PHE A 5 -9.77 -6.71 34.17
C PHE A 5 -10.47 -6.89 32.82
N GLU A 6 -11.77 -7.16 32.84
CA GLU A 6 -12.56 -7.44 31.63
C GLU A 6 -12.61 -6.23 30.70
N GLU A 7 -12.83 -5.03 31.25
CA GLU A 7 -12.87 -3.78 30.47
C GLU A 7 -11.51 -3.43 29.86
N GLU A 8 -10.43 -3.66 30.60
CA GLU A 8 -9.06 -3.45 30.11
C GLU A 8 -8.69 -4.48 29.03
N ALA A 9 -9.09 -5.74 29.22
CA ALA A 9 -8.87 -6.81 28.25
C ALA A 9 -9.61 -6.53 26.93
N LEU A 10 -10.88 -6.14 26.99
CA LEU A 10 -11.67 -5.76 25.80
C LEU A 10 -11.04 -4.56 25.07
N THR A 11 -10.58 -3.56 25.82
CA THR A 11 -9.89 -2.40 25.23
C THR A 11 -8.61 -2.80 24.48
N TRP A 12 -7.84 -3.72 25.03
CA TRP A 12 -6.64 -4.23 24.37
C TRP A 12 -6.95 -5.12 23.17
N GLU A 13 -7.99 -5.94 23.25
CA GLU A 13 -8.48 -6.73 22.13
C GLU A 13 -8.87 -5.84 20.94
N GLU A 14 -9.65 -4.78 21.17
CA GLU A 14 -9.99 -3.82 20.13
C GLU A 14 -8.76 -3.14 19.51
N LYS A 15 -7.79 -2.74 20.35
CA LYS A 15 -6.53 -2.15 19.86
C LYS A 15 -5.77 -3.15 18.98
N LEU A 16 -5.60 -4.39 19.42
CA LEU A 16 -4.89 -5.43 18.68
C LEU A 16 -5.59 -5.76 17.35
N ASN A 17 -6.92 -5.82 17.34
CA ASN A 17 -7.70 -6.02 16.11
C ASN A 17 -7.48 -4.87 15.11
N ARG A 18 -7.43 -3.63 15.59
CA ARG A 18 -7.11 -2.47 14.74
C ARG A 18 -5.68 -2.50 14.21
N ILE A 19 -4.72 -2.93 15.04
CA ILE A 19 -3.32 -3.11 14.61
C ILE A 19 -3.23 -4.15 13.49
N ASN A 20 -3.88 -5.31 13.66
CA ASN A 20 -3.87 -6.38 12.66
C ASN A 20 -4.48 -5.92 11.33
N ALA A 21 -5.67 -5.30 11.37
CA ALA A 21 -6.32 -4.78 10.17
C ALA A 21 -5.49 -3.71 9.45
N LEU A 22 -4.76 -2.87 10.20
CA LEU A 22 -3.83 -1.90 9.63
C LEU A 22 -2.67 -2.59 8.91
N PHE A 23 -2.04 -3.57 9.57
CA PHE A 23 -0.89 -4.27 8.99
C PHE A 23 -1.24 -5.10 7.77
N ASP A 24 -2.41 -5.74 7.74
CA ASP A 24 -2.85 -6.52 6.58
C ASP A 24 -2.89 -5.65 5.31
N VAL A 25 -3.50 -4.47 5.41
CA VAL A 25 -3.59 -3.52 4.28
C VAL A 25 -2.22 -2.93 3.97
N TRP A 26 -1.43 -2.56 4.98
CA TRP A 26 -0.12 -1.96 4.76
C TRP A 26 0.84 -2.92 4.05
N ILE A 27 0.93 -4.17 4.49
CA ILE A 27 1.81 -5.17 3.88
C ILE A 27 1.42 -5.38 2.41
N ASP A 28 0.13 -5.39 2.09
CA ASP A 28 -0.35 -5.45 0.70
C ASP A 28 0.07 -4.22 -0.10
N VAL A 29 -0.16 -3.00 0.41
CA VAL A 29 0.29 -1.74 -0.21
C VAL A 29 1.78 -1.77 -0.49
N GLN A 30 2.60 -2.13 0.51
CA GLN A 30 4.06 -2.16 0.39
C GLN A 30 4.51 -3.18 -0.66
N ARG A 31 3.92 -4.39 -0.66
CA ARG A 31 4.24 -5.43 -1.66
C ARG A 31 3.96 -4.96 -3.08
N ARG A 32 2.77 -4.37 -3.32
CA ARG A 32 2.38 -3.85 -4.63
C ARG A 32 3.25 -2.67 -5.05
N TRP A 33 3.57 -1.78 -4.11
CA TRP A 33 4.43 -0.63 -4.36
C TRP A 33 5.84 -1.06 -4.76
N VAL A 34 6.48 -1.99 -4.04
CA VAL A 34 7.83 -2.50 -4.39
C VAL A 34 7.84 -3.15 -5.77
N TYR A 35 6.82 -3.93 -6.10
CA TYR A 35 6.69 -4.55 -7.42
C TYR A 35 6.60 -3.51 -8.55
N LEU A 36 5.72 -2.52 -8.39
CA LEU A 36 5.54 -1.46 -9.39
C LEU A 36 6.77 -0.54 -9.47
N GLU A 37 7.42 -0.27 -8.33
CA GLU A 37 8.66 0.50 -8.28
C GLU A 37 9.73 -0.18 -9.15
N GLY A 38 9.99 -1.48 -8.97
CA GLY A 38 11.00 -2.19 -9.76
C GLY A 38 10.72 -2.18 -11.27
N ILE A 39 9.45 -2.17 -11.68
CA ILE A 39 9.08 -2.09 -13.10
C ILE A 39 9.29 -0.68 -13.64
N PHE A 40 8.71 0.33 -12.98
CA PHE A 40 8.78 1.70 -13.44
C PHE A 40 10.15 2.33 -13.21
N SER A 41 11.00 1.86 -12.29
CA SER A 41 12.36 2.39 -12.10
C SER A 41 13.37 1.72 -13.02
N GLY A 42 13.20 0.42 -13.32
CA GLY A 42 14.16 -0.39 -14.07
C GLY A 42 14.16 -0.21 -15.59
N SER A 43 13.08 0.29 -16.20
CA SER A 43 12.99 0.47 -17.66
C SER A 43 12.61 1.90 -18.02
N ALA A 44 13.40 2.53 -18.91
CA ALA A 44 13.02 3.80 -19.52
C ALA A 44 11.86 3.61 -20.52
N ASP A 45 11.84 2.47 -21.20
CA ASP A 45 10.86 2.16 -22.25
C ASP A 45 9.45 2.01 -21.69
N ILE A 46 9.30 1.34 -20.55
CA ILE A 46 7.97 1.17 -19.92
C ILE A 46 7.33 2.51 -19.55
N LYS A 47 8.14 3.52 -19.21
CA LYS A 47 7.65 4.88 -18.91
C LYS A 47 7.09 5.58 -20.14
N VAL A 48 7.71 5.33 -21.30
CA VAL A 48 7.28 5.88 -22.59
C VAL A 48 6.04 5.14 -23.11
N LEU A 49 5.99 3.82 -22.89
CA LEU A 49 4.87 2.97 -23.33
C LEU A 49 3.61 3.15 -22.46
N LEU A 50 3.78 3.36 -21.15
CA LEU A 50 2.69 3.53 -20.19
C LEU A 50 2.82 4.86 -19.42
N PRO A 51 2.72 6.02 -20.10
CA PRO A 51 2.98 7.33 -19.50
C PRO A 51 1.92 7.71 -18.45
N VAL A 52 0.66 7.29 -18.67
CA VAL A 52 -0.46 7.56 -17.76
C VAL A 52 -0.28 6.78 -16.46
N GLU A 53 0.01 5.49 -16.55
CA GLU A 53 0.24 4.60 -15.40
C GLU A 53 1.50 5.02 -14.64
N THR A 54 2.56 5.42 -15.36
CA THR A 54 3.79 5.95 -14.76
C THR A 54 3.51 7.21 -13.95
N SER A 55 2.79 8.17 -14.51
CA SER A 55 2.43 9.42 -13.82
C SER A 55 1.57 9.13 -12.57
N ARG A 56 0.57 8.26 -12.70
CA ARG A 56 -0.27 7.83 -11.56
C ARG A 56 0.57 7.16 -10.47
N PHE A 57 1.46 6.24 -10.85
CA PHE A 57 2.34 5.55 -9.90
C PHE A 57 3.25 6.55 -9.17
N GLN A 58 3.81 7.55 -9.86
CA GLN A 58 4.63 8.58 -9.22
C GLN A 58 3.85 9.39 -8.18
N SER A 59 2.61 9.79 -8.48
CA SER A 59 1.76 10.50 -7.51
C SER A 59 1.46 9.64 -6.28
N ILE A 60 1.09 8.37 -6.49
CA ILE A 60 0.82 7.40 -5.41
C ILE A 60 2.08 7.13 -4.60
N SER A 61 3.23 7.00 -5.25
CA SER A 61 4.53 6.75 -4.62
C SER A 61 4.94 7.93 -3.72
N SER A 62 4.75 9.17 -4.20
CA SER A 62 4.98 10.36 -3.38
C SER A 62 4.11 10.37 -2.12
N GLU A 63 2.83 10.00 -2.26
CA GLU A 63 1.91 9.93 -1.13
C GLU A 63 2.32 8.83 -0.12
N PHE A 64 2.63 7.63 -0.63
CA PHE A 64 3.05 6.50 0.19
C PHE A 64 4.34 6.81 0.95
N LEU A 65 5.37 7.34 0.27
CA LEU A 65 6.63 7.75 0.91
C LEU A 65 6.42 8.89 1.92
N GLY A 66 5.50 9.82 1.63
CA GLY A 66 5.08 10.85 2.58
C GLY A 66 4.47 10.27 3.86
N LEU A 67 3.65 9.22 3.74
CA LEU A 67 3.12 8.48 4.88
C LEU A 67 4.22 7.72 5.62
N MET A 68 5.10 7.00 4.91
CA MET A 68 6.21 6.26 5.52
C MET A 68 7.16 7.19 6.28
N LYS A 69 7.35 8.43 5.83
CA LYS A 69 8.14 9.44 6.54
C LYS A 69 7.51 9.85 7.88
N LYS A 70 6.17 9.87 7.98
CA LYS A 70 5.48 10.10 9.26
C LYS A 70 5.65 8.91 10.19
N VAL A 71 5.55 7.70 9.64
CA VAL A 71 5.76 6.44 10.37
C VAL A 71 7.17 6.37 10.94
N THR A 72 8.21 6.68 10.16
CA THR A 72 9.60 6.60 10.64
C THR A 72 9.91 7.62 11.73
N LYS A 73 9.17 8.73 11.82
CA LYS A 73 9.29 9.72 12.90
C LYS A 73 8.73 9.22 14.24
N SER A 74 7.72 8.34 14.20
CA SER A 74 7.07 7.77 15.37
C SER A 74 6.82 6.28 15.14
N PRO A 75 7.86 5.43 15.28
CA PRO A 75 7.82 4.03 14.86
C PRO A 75 7.00 3.12 15.78
N MET A 76 6.54 3.63 16.93
CA MET A 76 5.66 2.84 17.79
C MET A 76 4.32 2.62 17.10
N VAL A 77 3.89 1.36 17.00
CA VAL A 77 2.65 0.97 16.30
C VAL A 77 1.41 1.73 16.81
N MET A 78 1.37 2.04 18.10
CA MET A 78 0.31 2.82 18.71
C MET A 78 0.28 4.27 18.21
N ASP A 79 1.44 4.88 17.97
CA ASP A 79 1.53 6.23 17.40
C ASP A 79 1.10 6.22 15.94
N VAL A 80 1.43 5.16 15.20
CA VAL A 80 1.01 4.99 13.82
C VAL A 80 -0.50 4.85 13.70
N LEU A 81 -1.15 4.08 14.59
CA LEU A 81 -2.61 4.00 14.67
C LEU A 81 -3.28 5.34 14.97
N ASN A 82 -2.58 6.24 15.65
CA ASN A 82 -3.06 7.57 15.98
C ASN A 82 -2.88 8.58 14.83
N ILE A 83 -2.19 8.21 13.73
CA ILE A 83 -2.10 9.06 12.54
C ILE A 83 -3.53 9.21 11.96
N PRO A 84 -4.05 10.45 11.86
CA PRO A 84 -5.42 10.66 11.41
C PRO A 84 -5.65 10.09 10.00
N GLY A 85 -6.59 9.15 9.90
CA GLY A 85 -7.00 8.57 8.63
C GLY A 85 -6.02 7.58 7.99
N VAL A 86 -5.01 7.08 8.72
CA VAL A 86 -4.00 6.16 8.17
C VAL A 86 -4.60 4.92 7.50
N GLN A 87 -5.60 4.30 8.14
CA GLN A 87 -6.30 3.13 7.61
C GLN A 87 -6.93 3.44 6.24
N ARG A 88 -7.74 4.50 6.18
CA ARG A 88 -8.41 4.95 4.94
C ARG A 88 -7.42 5.36 3.86
N ALA A 89 -6.27 5.92 4.24
CA ALA A 89 -5.21 6.26 3.31
C ALA A 89 -4.61 4.99 2.69
N LEU A 90 -4.25 4.00 3.51
CA LEU A 90 -3.69 2.73 3.04
C LEU A 90 -4.68 1.94 2.18
N GLU A 91 -5.96 1.86 2.57
CA GLU A 91 -7.01 1.21 1.77
C GLU A 91 -7.16 1.85 0.39
N ARG A 92 -7.14 3.18 0.34
CA ARG A 92 -7.17 3.92 -0.93
C ARG A 92 -5.93 3.65 -1.77
N LEU A 93 -4.75 3.64 -1.17
CA LEU A 93 -3.49 3.32 -1.86
C LEU A 93 -3.51 1.90 -2.43
N ALA A 94 -4.07 0.93 -1.68
CA ALA A 94 -4.19 -0.46 -2.12
C ALA A 94 -5.06 -0.58 -3.39
N ASP A 95 -6.22 0.09 -3.41
CA ASP A 95 -7.11 0.13 -4.59
C ASP A 95 -6.42 0.78 -5.80
N LEU A 96 -5.77 1.92 -5.59
CA LEU A 96 -5.06 2.63 -6.67
C LEU A 96 -3.90 1.82 -7.24
N LEU A 97 -3.08 1.19 -6.40
CA LEU A 97 -1.99 0.31 -6.83
C LEU A 97 -2.54 -0.92 -7.57
N GLY A 98 -3.66 -1.48 -7.10
CA GLY A 98 -4.32 -2.61 -7.76
C GLY A 98 -4.78 -2.29 -9.19
N LYS A 99 -5.31 -1.08 -9.42
CA LYS A 99 -5.70 -0.62 -10.77
C LYS A 99 -4.50 -0.51 -11.71
N ILE A 100 -3.37 -0.02 -11.20
CA ILE A 100 -2.13 0.07 -11.99
C ILE A 100 -1.59 -1.32 -12.33
N GLN A 101 -1.54 -2.23 -11.35
CA GLN A 101 -1.11 -3.62 -11.60
C GLN A 101 -2.00 -4.31 -12.64
N LYS A 102 -3.32 -4.11 -12.57
CA LYS A 102 -4.25 -4.67 -13.56
C LYS A 102 -3.98 -4.12 -14.97
N ALA A 103 -3.86 -2.80 -15.11
CA ALA A 103 -3.58 -2.17 -16.40
C ALA A 103 -2.24 -2.64 -17.00
N LEU A 104 -1.22 -2.78 -16.15
CA LEU A 104 0.08 -3.30 -16.55
C LEU A 104 0.00 -4.77 -16.99
N GLY A 105 -0.75 -5.61 -16.26
CA GLY A 105 -0.98 -7.01 -16.64
C GLY A 105 -1.68 -7.15 -17.99
N GLU A 106 -2.70 -6.34 -18.24
CA GLU A 106 -3.41 -6.29 -19.53
C GLU A 106 -2.49 -5.85 -20.67
N TYR A 107 -1.60 -4.88 -20.43
CA TYR A 107 -0.60 -4.45 -21.41
C TYR A 107 0.41 -5.56 -21.73
N LEU A 108 1.00 -6.18 -20.70
CA LEU A 108 2.01 -7.24 -20.88
C LEU A 108 1.44 -8.46 -21.60
N GLU A 109 0.17 -8.81 -21.36
CA GLU A 109 -0.49 -9.92 -22.06
C GLU A 109 -0.71 -9.59 -23.54
N ARG A 110 -1.10 -8.34 -23.87
CA ARG A 110 -1.21 -7.89 -25.28
C ARG A 110 0.12 -7.96 -26.00
N GLU A 111 1.19 -7.44 -25.39
CA GLU A 111 2.54 -7.53 -25.96
C GLU A 111 2.97 -8.99 -26.18
N ARG A 112 2.65 -9.89 -25.24
CA ARG A 112 2.91 -11.32 -25.37
C ARG A 112 2.18 -11.94 -26.57
N THR A 113 0.93 -11.55 -26.82
CA THR A 113 0.17 -12.04 -27.98
C THR A 113 0.67 -11.46 -29.32
N SER A 114 1.20 -10.24 -29.31
CA SER A 114 1.78 -9.58 -30.50
C SER A 114 3.12 -10.17 -30.91
N PHE A 115 3.85 -10.80 -29.98
CA PHE A 115 5.11 -11.51 -30.24
C PHE A 115 5.03 -12.98 -29.80
N PRO A 116 4.36 -13.86 -30.57
CA PRO A 116 4.37 -15.29 -30.31
C PRO A 116 5.81 -15.81 -30.44
N ARG A 117 6.29 -16.52 -29.42
CA ARG A 117 7.61 -17.16 -29.44
C ARG A 117 7.64 -18.36 -30.39
#